data_AF-A0A2D0KS28-F1
#
_entry.id   AF-A0A2D0KS28-F1
#
_cell.length_a   1.000
_cell.length_b   1.000
_cell.length_c   1.000
_cell.angle_alpha   90.00
_cell.angle_beta   90.00
_cell.angle_gamma   90.00
#
_symmetry.space_group_name_H-M   'P 1'
#
loop_
_entity.id
_entity.type
_entity.pdbx_description
1 polymer ?
#
loop_
_entity_poly.entity_id
_entity_poly.type
_entity_poly.pdbx_seq_one_letter_code
_entity_poly.pdbx_strand_id
1 'polypeptide(L)' 'MEMPKREDAEEMLHQLLKRTLIHESDINDLMNSARNHEYGIPMKGIRARYDNMEKRELTKKDWDVLDTLMHFYGP' A
#
# COMPACT_ATOMS: atom_id res chain seq x y z
N MET A 1 -14.11 -3.94 12.18
CA MET A 1 -13.80 -3.05 11.04
C MET A 1 -14.41 -3.68 9.81
N GLU A 2 -15.10 -2.89 8.99
CA GLU A 2 -15.59 -3.36 7.68
C GLU A 2 -14.42 -3.39 6.68
N MET A 3 -14.46 -4.34 5.75
CA MET A 3 -13.45 -4.45 4.69
C MET A 3 -13.58 -3.24 3.74
N PRO A 4 -12.52 -2.43 3.54
CA PRO A 4 -12.56 -1.34 2.57
C PRO A 4 -12.84 -1.88 1.18
N LYS A 5 -13.63 -1.18 0.36
CA LYS A 5 -13.78 -1.54 -1.05
C LYS A 5 -12.43 -1.38 -1.75
N ARG A 6 -12.26 -2.07 -2.89
CA ARG A 6 -11.02 -2.05 -3.66
C ARG A 6 -10.55 -0.62 -3.98
N GLU A 7 -11.44 0.21 -4.51
CA GLU A 7 -11.11 1.60 -4.88
C GLU A 7 -10.65 2.43 -3.66
N ASP A 8 -11.34 2.31 -2.53
CA ASP A 8 -10.96 2.98 -1.29
C ASP A 8 -9.60 2.49 -0.78
N ALA A 9 -9.34 1.18 -0.86
CA ALA A 9 -8.07 0.59 -0.46
C ALA A 9 -6.91 1.00 -1.37
N GLU A 10 -7.14 1.11 -2.69
CA GLU A 10 -6.17 1.61 -3.65
C GLU A 10 -5.83 3.08 -3.38
N GLU A 11 -6.82 3.92 -3.05
CA GLU A 11 -6.58 5.31 -2.69
C GLU A 11 -5.84 5.43 -1.35
N MET A 12 -6.21 4.63 -0.34
CA MET A 12 -5.49 4.55 0.94
C MET A 12 -4.02 4.17 0.73
N LEU A 13 -3.75 3.16 -0.10
CA LEU A 13 -2.41 2.74 -0.46
C LEU A 13 -1.67 3.87 -1.18
N HIS A 14 -2.27 4.48 -2.21
CA HIS A 14 -1.64 5.55 -2.96
C HIS A 14 -1.23 6.73 -2.06
N GLN A 15 -2.12 7.15 -1.16
CA GLN A 15 -1.83 8.23 -0.23
C GLN A 15 -0.73 7.86 0.78
N LEU A 16 -0.72 6.63 1.30
CA LEU A 16 0.36 6.12 2.12
C LEU A 16 1.70 6.19 1.39
N LEU A 17 1.75 5.69 0.16
CA LEU A 17 2.97 5.66 -0.65
C LEU A 17 3.49 7.08 -0.95
N LYS A 18 2.61 8.02 -1.31
CA LYS A 18 2.98 9.42 -1.53
C LYS A 18 3.54 10.13 -0.30
N ARG A 19 3.08 9.77 0.90
CA ARG A 19 3.59 10.34 2.15
C ARG A 19 4.96 9.77 2.52
N THR A 20 5.15 8.48 2.29
CA THR A 20 6.25 7.70 2.86
C THR A 20 7.41 7.50 1.89
N LEU A 21 7.18 7.20 0.61
CA LEU A 21 8.23 6.93 -0.36
C LEU A 21 8.90 8.23 -0.85
N ILE A 22 10.21 8.14 -1.11
CA ILE A 22 11.00 9.26 -1.63
C ILE A 22 10.87 9.38 -3.15
N HIS A 23 10.88 8.25 -3.86
CA HIS A 23 10.92 8.21 -5.32
C HIS A 23 9.53 7.97 -5.92
N GLU A 24 9.12 8.82 -6.86
CA GLU A 24 7.83 8.68 -7.55
C GLU A 24 7.74 7.40 -8.40
N SER A 25 8.87 6.92 -8.92
CA SER A 25 8.96 5.65 -9.66
C SER A 25 8.47 4.47 -8.82
N ASP A 26 8.83 4.44 -7.54
CA ASP A 26 8.47 3.37 -6.61
C ASP A 26 6.97 3.36 -6.31
N ILE A 27 6.38 4.56 -6.18
CA ILE A 27 4.92 4.73 -6.02
C ILE A 27 4.20 4.16 -7.24
N ASN A 28 4.62 4.55 -8.45
CA ASN A 28 4.01 4.10 -9.69
C ASN A 28 4.11 2.58 -9.87
N ASP A 29 5.27 2.01 -9.54
CA ASP A 29 5.53 0.58 -9.61
C ASP A 29 4.63 -0.24 -8.66
N LEU A 30 4.48 0.20 -7.40
CA LEU A 30 3.58 -0.45 -6.44
C LEU A 30 2.10 -0.26 -6.81
N MET A 31 1.69 0.93 -7.26
CA MET A 31 0.31 1.18 -7.68
C MET A 31 -0.07 0.41 -8.95
N ASN A 32 0.86 0.21 -9.89
CA ASN A 32 0.65 -0.67 -11.03
C ASN A 32 0.42 -2.12 -10.59
N SER A 33 1.16 -2.60 -9.59
CA SER A 33 0.94 -3.93 -9.00
C SER A 33 -0.43 -4.04 -8.33
N ALA A 34 -0.90 -2.98 -7.66
CA ALA A 34 -2.20 -2.97 -7.00
C ALA A 34 -3.37 -2.99 -8.00
N ARG A 35 -3.30 -2.15 -9.04
CA ARG A 35 -4.38 -1.96 -10.02
C ARG A 35 -4.52 -3.11 -11.01
N ASN A 36 -3.41 -3.74 -11.41
CA ASN A 36 -3.43 -4.78 -12.44
C ASN A 36 -3.71 -6.18 -11.90
N HIS A 37 -3.82 -6.35 -10.58
CA HIS A 37 -4.08 -7.66 -10.00
C HIS A 37 -5.58 -7.97 -10.03
N GLU A 38 -5.95 -9.09 -10.67
CA GLU A 38 -7.32 -9.44 -11.02
C GLU A 38 -8.24 -9.61 -9.79
N TYR A 39 -7.70 -10.22 -8.74
CA TYR A 39 -8.50 -10.68 -7.59
C TYR A 39 -8.49 -9.74 -6.37
N GLY A 40 -7.85 -8.58 -6.47
CA GLY A 40 -7.72 -7.61 -5.37
C GLY A 40 -6.31 -7.03 -5.28
N ILE A 41 -5.99 -6.35 -4.18
CA ILE A 41 -4.67 -5.73 -3.97
C ILE A 41 -3.71 -6.78 -3.36
N PRO A 42 -2.56 -7.11 -3.98
CA PRO A 42 -1.64 -8.12 -3.47
C PRO A 42 -0.73 -7.55 -2.37
N MET A 43 -1.30 -7.20 -1.20
CA MET A 43 -0.59 -6.43 -0.18
C MET A 43 0.64 -7.13 0.39
N LYS A 44 0.69 -8.46 0.49
CA LYS A 44 1.92 -9.19 0.87
C LYS A 44 3.09 -8.88 -0.07
N GLY A 45 2.85 -8.92 -1.38
CA GLY A 45 3.87 -8.65 -2.40
C GLY A 45 4.27 -7.17 -2.41
N ILE A 46 3.28 -6.28 -2.31
CA ILE A 46 3.51 -4.84 -2.20
C ILE A 46 4.34 -4.51 -0.96
N ARG A 47 4.01 -5.11 0.19
CA ARG A 47 4.71 -4.88 1.47
C ARG A 47 6.17 -5.32 1.40
N ALA A 48 6.44 -6.50 0.87
CA ALA A 48 7.81 -7.00 0.72
C ALA A 48 8.68 -6.06 -0.13
N ARG A 49 8.13 -5.47 -1.20
CA ARG A 49 8.84 -4.49 -2.04
C ARG A 49 9.00 -3.15 -1.33
N TYR A 50 7.91 -2.65 -0.73
CA TYR A 50 7.88 -1.41 0.04
C TYR A 50 8.92 -1.39 1.17
N ASP A 51 9.11 -2.50 1.88
CA ASP A 51 10.10 -2.61 2.97
C ASP A 51 11.54 -2.42 2.48
N ASN A 52 11.84 -2.69 1.21
CA ASN A 52 13.16 -2.50 0.60
C ASN A 52 13.34 -1.15 -0.12
N MET A 53 12.30 -0.32 -0.21
CA MET A 53 12.35 0.99 -0.87
C MET A 53 12.83 2.10 0.07
N GLU A 54 13.41 3.16 -0.50
CA GLU A 54 13.81 4.35 0.23
C GLU A 54 12.57 5.14 0.66
N LYS A 55 12.46 5.39 1.96
CA LYS A 55 11.26 5.96 2.58
C LYS A 55 11.60 6.83 3.78
N ARG A 56 10.75 7.82 4.01
CA ARG A 56 10.72 8.63 5.24
C ARG A 56 10.35 7.76 6.43
N GLU A 57 10.60 8.28 7.63
CA GLU A 57 10.12 7.65 8.86
C GLU A 57 8.58 7.60 8.86
N LEU A 58 8.02 6.43 9.20
CA LEU A 58 6.58 6.20 9.21
C LEU A 58 5.97 6.77 10.49
N THR A 59 4.86 7.49 10.35
CA THR A 59 4.06 7.90 11.50
C THR A 59 3.18 6.74 11.99
N LYS A 60 2.62 6.87 13.19
CA LYS A 60 1.62 5.92 13.70
C LYS A 60 0.45 5.73 12.72
N LYS A 61 -0.02 6.80 12.09
CA LYS A 61 -1.11 6.75 11.11
C LYS A 61 -0.72 5.94 9.87
N ASP A 62 0.53 6.03 9.43
CA ASP A 62 1.02 5.26 8.28
C ASP A 62 1.09 3.76 8.61
N TRP A 63 1.52 3.42 9.84
CA TRP A 63 1.44 2.06 10.36
C TRP A 63 -0.01 1.54 10.44
N ASP A 64 -0.93 2.33 10.98
CA ASP A 64 -2.35 1.94 11.09
C ASP A 64 -2.97 1.67 9.70
N VAL A 65 -2.61 2.46 8.68
CA VAL A 65 -3.04 2.24 7.29
C VAL A 65 -2.43 0.96 6.72
N LEU A 66 -1.12 0.74 6.90
CA LEU A 66 -0.44 -0.49 6.47
C LEU A 66 -1.07 -1.73 7.09
N ASP A 67 -1.33 -1.70 8.39
CA ASP A 67 -1.92 -2.83 9.12
C ASP A 67 -3.35 -3.11 8.66
N THR A 68 -4.13 -2.06 8.42
CA THR A 68 -5.49 -2.18 7.85
C THR A 68 -5.45 -2.84 6.47
N LEU A 69 -4.57 -2.37 5.58
CA LEU A 69 -4.42 -2.94 4.24
C LEU A 69 -3.92 -4.39 4.29
N MET A 70 -2.95 -4.69 5.16
CA MET A 70 -2.44 -6.05 5.36
C MET A 70 -3.48 -7.00 5.94
N HIS A 71 -4.35 -6.52 6.82
CA HIS A 71 -5.40 -7.35 7.41
C HIS A 71 -6.42 -7.81 6.37
N PHE A 72 -6.87 -6.90 5.50
CA PHE A 72 -7.94 -7.18 4.53
C PHE A 72 -7.44 -7.71 3.18
N TYR A 73 -6.24 -7.30 2.74
CA TYR A 73 -5.69 -7.59 1.42
C TYR A 73 -4.36 -8.35 1.47
N GLY A 74 -3.89 -8.70 2.67
CA GLY A 74 -2.72 -9.53 2.87
C GLY A 74 -2.96 -11.04 2.81
N PRO A 75 -4.07 -11.61 3.34
CA PRO A 75 -4.34 -13.05 3.28
C PRO A 75 -4.22 -13.61 1.86
#